data_AF-A0A5C7M001-F1
#
_entry.id   AF-A0A5C7M001-F1
#
_cell.length_a   1.000
_cell.length_b   1.000
_cell.length_c   1.000
_cell.angle_alpha   90.00
_cell.angle_beta   90.00
_cell.angle_gamma   90.00
#
_symmetry.space_group_name_H-M   'P 1'
#
loop_
_entity.id
_entity.type
_entity.pdbx_description
1 polymer ?
#
loop_
_entity_poly.entity_id
_entity_poly.type
_entity_poly.pdbx_seq_one_letter_code
_entity_poly.pdbx_strand_id
1 'polypeptide(L)'
;MTFVEQLRRGQTLGEGPIAAWLMSRGNSVLPVYEKEIDTGKGPQLFTSKAGFAAPDLLTFNKARGPIFVEAKYKTVFTWYRSRNVWTTGIDLRHYDEYKRVAEETGLPVWLLFFHDRSTPDNKDLRWNCPLDSPTGLYGNCLSVLMHCESHRALPKDTQRLGHVGHGASGMVYWAEHSLVKLATKEDVLGAIDSGCPLPAYMSASCLPSGGSE
;
A
#
# COMPACT_ATOMS: atom_id res chain seq x y z
N MET A 1 19.49 5.44 12.99
CA MET A 1 18.11 4.92 13.00
C MET A 1 18.19 3.41 13.10
N THR A 2 17.55 2.82 14.10
CA THR A 2 17.57 1.37 14.33
C THR A 2 16.58 0.65 13.42
N PHE A 3 16.79 -0.65 13.20
CA PHE A 3 15.85 -1.52 12.48
C PHE A 3 14.43 -1.48 13.08
N VAL A 4 14.34 -1.39 14.41
CA VAL A 4 13.09 -1.27 15.18
C VAL A 4 12.37 0.06 14.88
N GLU A 5 13.10 1.15 14.69
CA GLU A 5 12.53 2.45 14.29
C GLU A 5 12.02 2.44 12.84
N GLN A 6 12.68 1.72 11.93
CA GLN A 6 12.20 1.54 10.55
C GLN A 6 10.94 0.66 10.49
N LEU A 7 10.88 -0.39 11.32
CA LEU A 7 9.72 -1.26 11.46
C LEU A 7 8.52 -0.50 12.02
N ARG A 8 8.71 0.26 13.11
CA ARG A 8 7.69 1.16 13.67
C ARG A 8 7.24 2.21 12.66
N ARG A 9 8.17 2.82 11.92
CA ARG A 9 7.84 3.85 10.93
C ARG A 9 7.08 3.27 9.73
N GLY A 10 7.41 2.06 9.28
CA GLY A 10 6.71 1.36 8.19
C GLY A 10 5.31 0.87 8.59
N GLN A 11 5.18 0.26 9.77
CA GLN A 11 3.92 -0.32 10.27
C GLN A 11 2.92 0.75 10.73
N THR A 12 3.38 1.86 11.32
CA THR A 12 2.50 2.90 11.87
C THR A 12 2.11 3.99 10.85
N LEU A 13 2.97 4.29 9.87
CA LEU A 13 2.67 5.31 8.85
C LEU A 13 2.08 4.72 7.57
N GLY A 14 2.40 3.46 7.23
CA GLY A 14 2.04 2.84 5.96
C GLY A 14 0.62 2.30 5.91
N GLU A 15 0.43 1.21 6.64
CA GLU A 15 -0.78 0.40 6.67
C GLU A 15 -1.75 0.86 7.76
N GLY A 16 -1.23 1.42 8.86
CA GLY A 16 -1.99 1.86 10.03
C GLY A 16 -3.20 2.75 9.70
N PRO A 17 -3.05 3.83 8.91
CA PRO A 17 -4.18 4.69 8.52
C PRO A 17 -5.25 3.94 7.73
N ILE A 18 -4.86 3.07 6.81
CA ILE A 18 -5.77 2.29 5.97
C ILE A 18 -6.50 1.25 6.84
N ALA A 19 -5.79 0.55 7.71
CA ALA A 19 -6.37 -0.42 8.63
C ALA A 19 -7.35 0.24 9.61
N ALA A 20 -6.99 1.37 10.22
CA ALA A 20 -7.88 2.13 11.10
C ALA A 20 -9.14 2.58 10.37
N TRP A 21 -8.99 3.10 9.14
CA TRP A 21 -10.12 3.48 8.30
C TRP A 21 -11.02 2.27 7.99
N LEU A 22 -10.46 1.11 7.61
CA LEU A 22 -11.23 -0.11 7.37
C LEU A 22 -12.00 -0.56 8.62
N MET A 23 -11.35 -0.55 9.79
CA MET A 23 -11.99 -0.93 11.06
C MET A 23 -13.10 0.03 11.47
N SER A 24 -12.93 1.34 11.26
CA SER A 24 -13.98 2.36 11.51
C SER A 24 -15.26 2.13 10.68
N ARG A 25 -15.16 1.37 9.59
CA ARG A 25 -16.28 0.99 8.70
C ARG A 25 -16.84 -0.41 9.00
N GLY A 26 -16.50 -0.99 10.15
CA GLY A 26 -17.02 -2.27 10.63
C GLY A 26 -16.33 -3.50 10.03
N ASN A 27 -15.13 -3.34 9.45
CA ASN A 27 -14.32 -4.47 9.03
C ASN A 27 -13.48 -4.97 10.21
N SER A 28 -13.33 -6.28 10.35
CA SER A 28 -12.25 -6.85 11.15
C SER A 28 -11.00 -6.95 10.28
N VAL A 29 -9.85 -6.50 10.77
CA VAL A 29 -8.58 -6.51 10.03
C VAL A 29 -7.63 -7.50 10.69
N LEU A 30 -7.14 -8.46 9.91
CA LEU A 30 -6.03 -9.35 10.27
C LEU A 30 -4.81 -8.89 9.47
N PRO A 31 -3.83 -8.25 10.11
CA PRO A 31 -2.58 -7.92 9.44
C PRO A 31 -1.81 -9.20 9.11
N VAL A 32 -1.36 -9.31 7.85
CA VAL A 32 -0.63 -10.47 7.37
C VAL A 32 0.85 -10.17 7.55
N TYR A 33 1.37 -10.34 8.77
CA TYR A 33 2.80 -10.22 9.04
C TYR A 33 3.40 -11.59 9.31
N GLU A 34 4.60 -11.83 8.79
CA GLU A 34 5.45 -12.91 9.26
C GLU A 34 6.19 -12.41 10.51
N LYS A 35 5.72 -12.82 11.70
CA LYS A 35 6.54 -12.70 12.91
C LYS A 35 7.60 -13.79 12.84
N GLU A 36 8.86 -13.34 12.85
CA GLU A 36 10.05 -14.12 13.20
C GLU A 36 10.56 -15.15 12.16
N ILE A 37 11.10 -14.70 11.02
CA ILE A 37 12.41 -15.18 10.54
C ILE A 37 13.10 -14.02 9.78
N ASP A 38 14.33 -13.70 10.18
CA ASP A 38 15.24 -12.73 9.53
C ASP A 38 15.72 -13.22 8.14
N THR A 39 14.79 -13.48 7.22
CA THR A 39 15.10 -13.84 5.83
C THR A 39 14.97 -12.66 4.86
N GLY A 40 14.52 -11.50 5.34
CA GLY A 40 14.24 -10.33 4.51
C GLY A 40 13.07 -10.51 3.53
N LYS A 41 12.28 -11.58 3.67
CA LYS A 41 11.08 -11.84 2.85
C LYS A 41 9.84 -11.31 3.59
N GLY A 42 8.93 -10.71 2.81
CA GLY A 42 7.62 -10.31 3.31
C GLY A 42 6.71 -11.52 3.53
N PRO A 43 5.50 -11.31 4.08
CA PRO A 43 4.56 -12.37 4.38
C PRO A 43 4.30 -13.26 3.16
N GLN A 44 4.23 -14.57 3.37
CA GLN A 44 4.03 -15.54 2.30
C GLN A 44 2.71 -16.30 2.44
N LEU A 45 2.02 -16.45 1.31
CA LEU A 45 0.90 -17.37 1.14
C LEU A 45 1.43 -18.67 0.54
N PHE A 46 1.32 -19.77 1.28
CA PHE A 46 1.67 -21.09 0.78
C PHE A 46 0.42 -21.84 0.27
N THR A 47 0.53 -22.39 -0.92
CA THR A 47 -0.44 -23.34 -1.48
C THR A 47 0.23 -24.69 -1.65
N SER A 48 -0.53 -25.72 -2.04
CA SER A 48 0.04 -27.02 -2.38
C SER A 48 1.00 -26.97 -3.58
N LYS A 49 0.99 -25.88 -4.37
CA LYS A 49 1.80 -25.73 -5.58
C LYS A 49 3.00 -24.80 -5.40
N ALA A 50 2.87 -23.73 -4.63
CA ALA A 50 3.89 -22.68 -4.54
C ALA A 50 3.71 -21.75 -3.32
N GLY A 51 4.74 -20.95 -3.03
CA GLY A 51 4.66 -19.80 -2.13
C GLY A 51 4.59 -18.48 -2.91
N PHE A 52 3.71 -17.58 -2.50
CA PHE A 52 3.53 -16.24 -3.09
C PHE A 52 3.70 -15.16 -2.03
N ALA A 53 4.10 -13.95 -2.40
CA ALA A 53 3.97 -12.82 -1.49
C ALA A 53 2.48 -12.55 -1.20
N ALA A 54 2.13 -12.52 0.08
CA ALA A 54 0.78 -12.22 0.53
C ALA A 54 0.56 -10.70 0.60
N PRO A 55 -0.65 -10.22 0.27
CA PRO A 55 -1.02 -8.82 0.50
C PRO A 55 -0.96 -8.45 1.98
N ASP A 56 -0.71 -7.16 2.27
CA ASP A 56 -0.45 -6.65 3.62
C ASP A 56 -1.54 -7.00 4.66
N LEU A 57 -2.82 -7.01 4.28
CA LEU A 57 -3.96 -7.21 5.19
C LEU A 57 -4.95 -8.26 4.64
N LEU A 58 -5.57 -9.02 5.55
CA LEU A 58 -6.78 -9.79 5.29
C LEU A 58 -7.92 -9.19 6.09
N THR A 59 -8.98 -8.75 5.42
CA THR A 59 -10.11 -8.06 6.04
C THR A 59 -11.38 -8.89 5.95
N PHE A 60 -12.21 -8.79 6.97
CA PHE A 60 -13.47 -9.52 7.06
C PHE A 60 -14.62 -8.54 7.25
N ASN A 61 -15.60 -8.63 6.37
CA ASN A 61 -16.85 -7.90 6.49
C ASN A 61 -18.02 -8.88 6.43
N LYS A 62 -18.97 -8.78 7.37
CA LYS A 62 -20.15 -9.67 7.37
C LYS A 62 -20.92 -9.66 6.05
N ALA A 63 -20.93 -8.53 5.34
CA ALA A 63 -21.65 -8.39 4.08
C ALA A 63 -20.84 -8.82 2.83
N ARG A 64 -19.50 -8.86 2.89
CA ARG A 64 -18.64 -9.07 1.71
C ARG A 64 -17.70 -10.27 1.81
N GLY A 65 -17.60 -10.91 2.97
CA GLY A 65 -16.66 -12.00 3.22
C GLY A 65 -15.21 -11.52 3.35
N PRO A 66 -14.24 -12.43 3.27
CA PRO A 66 -12.82 -12.12 3.36
C PRO A 66 -12.29 -11.44 2.08
N ILE A 67 -11.48 -10.41 2.25
CA ILE A 67 -10.85 -9.64 1.17
C ILE A 67 -9.38 -9.37 1.53
N PHE A 68 -8.47 -9.70 0.63
CA PHE A 68 -7.09 -9.27 0.75
C PHE A 68 -6.94 -7.80 0.36
N VAL A 69 -6.13 -7.06 1.10
CA VAL A 69 -5.85 -5.65 0.85
C VAL A 69 -4.34 -5.44 0.89
N GLU A 70 -3.80 -4.98 -0.23
CA GLU A 70 -2.46 -4.39 -0.28
C GLU A 70 -2.56 -2.90 0.02
N ALA A 71 -1.82 -2.43 1.02
CA ALA A 71 -1.91 -1.08 1.53
C ALA A 71 -0.61 -0.32 1.23
N LYS A 72 -0.70 0.71 0.38
CA LYS A 72 0.43 1.55 -0.01
C LYS A 72 0.25 2.98 0.45
N TYR A 73 1.04 3.36 1.43
CA TYR A 73 1.27 4.77 1.71
C TYR A 73 2.19 5.39 0.67
N LYS A 74 1.77 6.52 0.11
CA LYS A 74 2.51 7.29 -0.86
C LYS A 74 2.43 8.75 -0.44
N THR A 75 3.55 9.46 -0.51
CA THR A 75 3.55 10.87 -0.12
C THR A 75 2.68 11.71 -1.06
N VAL A 76 2.78 11.47 -2.37
CA VAL A 76 2.11 12.22 -3.45
C VAL A 76 1.82 11.30 -4.62
N PHE A 77 0.92 11.68 -5.53
CA PHE A 77 0.89 11.06 -6.87
C PHE A 77 2.12 11.50 -7.68
N THR A 78 2.53 10.66 -8.63
CA THR A 78 3.60 10.97 -9.59
C THR A 78 2.98 11.59 -10.85
N TRP A 79 3.61 12.61 -11.42
CA TRP A 79 3.14 13.19 -12.68
C TRP A 79 3.65 12.41 -13.89
N TYR A 80 2.74 11.79 -14.66
CA TYR A 80 3.08 11.12 -15.91
C TYR A 80 3.05 12.09 -17.10
N ARG A 81 4.22 12.66 -17.39
CA ARG A 81 4.45 13.75 -18.35
C ARG A 81 3.94 13.45 -19.76
N SER A 82 4.08 12.21 -20.24
CA SER A 82 3.69 11.87 -21.61
C SER A 82 2.18 11.95 -21.86
N ARG A 83 1.36 11.86 -20.80
CA ARG A 83 -0.11 11.95 -20.90
C ARG A 83 -0.70 13.06 -20.04
N ASN A 84 0.14 13.87 -19.38
CA ASN A 84 -0.28 14.93 -18.47
C ASN A 84 -1.34 14.44 -17.46
N VAL A 85 -1.04 13.36 -16.75
CA VAL A 85 -1.97 12.74 -15.79
C VAL A 85 -1.25 12.31 -14.51
N TRP A 86 -1.93 12.44 -13.37
CA TRP A 86 -1.47 11.90 -12.09
C TRP A 86 -1.54 10.37 -12.10
N THR A 87 -0.47 9.71 -11.65
CA THR A 87 -0.40 8.26 -11.57
C THR A 87 0.17 7.77 -10.24
N THR A 88 -0.22 6.56 -9.85
CA THR A 88 0.34 5.81 -8.72
C THR A 88 0.50 4.36 -9.14
N GLY A 89 1.27 3.59 -8.38
CA GLY A 89 1.66 2.25 -8.82
C GLY A 89 2.39 1.40 -7.79
N ILE A 90 2.58 0.14 -8.18
CA ILE A 90 3.30 -0.89 -7.41
C ILE A 90 4.34 -1.59 -8.28
N ASP A 91 5.26 -2.29 -7.62
CA ASP A 91 6.31 -3.09 -8.28
C ASP A 91 5.68 -4.25 -9.07
N LEU A 92 6.19 -4.54 -10.26
CA LEU A 92 5.59 -5.52 -11.18
C LEU A 92 5.56 -6.94 -10.59
N ARG A 93 6.58 -7.32 -9.82
CA ARG A 93 6.65 -8.61 -9.15
C ARG A 93 5.49 -8.78 -8.17
N HIS A 94 5.24 -7.78 -7.32
CA HIS A 94 4.12 -7.79 -6.38
C HIS A 94 2.78 -7.85 -7.11
N TYR A 95 2.64 -7.08 -8.18
CA TYR A 95 1.44 -7.12 -9.01
C TYR A 95 1.16 -8.52 -9.59
N ASP A 96 2.20 -9.20 -10.09
CA ASP A 96 2.07 -10.56 -10.61
C ASP A 96 1.78 -11.59 -9.51
N GLU A 97 2.40 -11.44 -8.33
CA GLU A 97 2.13 -12.28 -7.16
C GLU A 97 0.68 -12.13 -6.68
N TYR A 98 0.16 -10.90 -6.62
CA TYR A 98 -1.21 -10.65 -6.16
C TYR A 98 -2.28 -11.16 -7.12
N LYS A 99 -2.02 -11.17 -8.43
CA LYS A 99 -2.90 -11.84 -9.40
C LYS A 99 -2.98 -13.34 -9.13
N ARG A 100 -1.84 -13.97 -8.83
CA ARG A 100 -1.80 -15.41 -8.48
C ARG A 100 -2.47 -15.70 -7.15
N VAL A 101 -2.32 -14.82 -6.15
CA VAL A 101 -3.05 -14.93 -4.88
C VAL A 101 -4.56 -14.92 -5.13
N ALA A 102 -5.06 -13.98 -5.95
CA ALA A 102 -6.48 -13.93 -6.29
C ALA A 102 -6.95 -15.19 -7.02
N GLU A 103 -6.15 -15.70 -7.97
CA GLU A 103 -6.45 -16.91 -8.74
C GLU A 103 -6.48 -18.17 -7.87
N GLU A 104 -5.45 -18.39 -7.04
CA GLU A 104 -5.31 -19.62 -6.25
C GLU A 104 -6.25 -19.65 -5.04
N THR A 105 -6.58 -18.50 -4.45
CA THR A 105 -7.48 -18.44 -3.28
C THR A 105 -8.95 -18.23 -3.65
N GLY A 106 -9.23 -17.70 -4.85
CA GLY A 106 -10.54 -17.21 -5.24
C GLY A 106 -11.01 -15.96 -4.47
N LEU A 107 -10.15 -15.38 -3.61
CA LEU A 107 -10.48 -14.20 -2.83
C LEU A 107 -10.13 -12.92 -3.61
N PRO A 108 -10.96 -11.87 -3.50
CA PRO A 108 -10.64 -10.59 -4.10
C PRO A 108 -9.41 -9.97 -3.42
N VAL A 109 -8.52 -9.41 -4.24
CA VAL A 109 -7.39 -8.60 -3.79
C VAL A 109 -7.68 -7.15 -4.14
N TRP A 110 -7.55 -6.24 -3.18
CA TRP A 110 -7.71 -4.80 -3.36
C TRP A 110 -6.36 -4.11 -3.24
N LEU A 111 -6.10 -3.15 -4.11
CA LEU A 111 -4.95 -2.24 -3.97
C LEU A 111 -5.45 -0.91 -3.45
N LEU A 112 -4.96 -0.51 -2.29
CA LEU A 112 -5.29 0.77 -1.65
C LEU A 112 -4.05 1.66 -1.58
N PHE A 113 -4.19 2.89 -2.03
CA PHE A 113 -3.16 3.91 -2.06
C PHE A 113 -3.61 5.09 -1.22
N PHE A 114 -2.92 5.34 -0.11
CA PHE A 114 -3.14 6.55 0.68
C PHE A 114 -2.14 7.62 0.27
N HIS A 115 -2.64 8.76 -0.21
CA HIS A 115 -1.86 9.91 -0.66
C HIS A 115 -2.01 11.07 0.33
N ASP A 116 -0.92 11.37 1.06
CA ASP A 116 -0.92 12.32 2.18
C ASP A 116 -0.82 13.79 1.75
N ARG A 117 0.03 14.12 0.78
CA ARG A 117 0.36 15.52 0.45
C ARG A 117 -0.22 15.93 -0.89
N SER A 118 -0.74 17.15 -0.93
CA SER A 118 -1.18 17.78 -2.18
C SER A 118 -0.04 18.45 -2.92
N THR A 119 1.07 18.82 -2.27
CA THR A 119 2.18 19.47 -2.98
C THR A 119 2.97 18.44 -3.81
N PRO A 120 3.05 18.57 -5.14
CA PRO A 120 3.80 17.65 -5.99
C PRO A 120 5.30 17.59 -5.66
N ASP A 121 5.98 16.54 -6.16
CA ASP A 121 7.44 16.51 -6.11
C ASP A 121 8.03 17.65 -6.96
N ASN A 122 9.05 18.32 -6.45
CA ASN A 122 9.78 19.38 -7.15
C ASN A 122 10.31 18.95 -8.53
N LYS A 123 10.57 17.65 -8.73
CA LYS A 123 10.98 17.10 -10.02
C LYS A 123 9.88 17.19 -11.06
N ASP A 124 8.62 17.11 -10.65
CA ASP A 124 7.46 17.14 -11.54
C ASP A 124 7.02 18.57 -11.84
N LEU A 125 7.18 19.50 -10.89
CA LEU A 125 6.89 20.93 -11.09
C LEU A 125 7.67 21.54 -12.26
N ARG A 126 8.85 21.00 -12.57
CA ARG A 126 9.68 21.42 -13.71
C ARG A 126 9.08 21.07 -15.08
N TRP A 127 8.01 20.28 -15.11
CA TRP A 127 7.39 19.75 -16.33
C TRP A 127 5.92 20.13 -16.45
N ASN A 128 5.57 21.37 -16.05
CA ASN A 128 4.21 21.91 -16.10
C ASN A 128 3.17 21.02 -15.41
N CYS A 129 3.55 20.30 -14.34
CA CYS A 129 2.56 19.59 -13.55
C CYS A 129 1.66 20.58 -12.79
N PRO A 130 0.38 20.24 -12.55
CA PRO A 130 -0.49 21.05 -11.71
C PRO A 130 0.12 21.28 -10.32
N LEU A 131 -0.14 22.45 -9.72
CA LEU A 131 0.38 22.81 -8.39
C LEU A 131 -0.22 21.97 -7.26
N ASP A 132 -1.37 21.35 -7.51
CA ASP A 132 -2.09 20.50 -6.57
C ASP A 132 -2.17 19.06 -7.09
N SER A 133 -1.62 18.16 -6.30
CA SER A 133 -1.72 16.71 -6.42
C SER A 133 -2.95 16.21 -5.63
N PRO A 134 -3.67 15.21 -6.14
CA PRO A 134 -4.80 14.61 -5.44
C PRO A 134 -4.39 13.96 -4.11
N THR A 135 -5.24 14.07 -3.08
CA THR A 135 -5.03 13.48 -1.75
C THR A 135 -6.21 12.63 -1.32
N GLY A 136 -5.95 11.71 -0.38
CA GLY A 136 -6.94 10.80 0.19
C GLY A 136 -6.63 9.34 -0.09
N LEU A 137 -7.62 8.48 0.16
CA LEU A 137 -7.53 7.05 -0.08
C LEU A 137 -8.14 6.72 -1.43
N TYR A 138 -7.31 6.14 -2.29
CA TYR A 138 -7.69 5.69 -3.62
C TYR A 138 -7.51 4.18 -3.72
N GLY A 139 -8.34 3.50 -4.49
CA GLY A 139 -8.14 2.08 -4.70
C GLY A 139 -9.22 1.43 -5.54
N ASN A 140 -9.02 0.15 -5.83
CA ASN A 140 -10.03 -0.70 -6.46
C ASN A 140 -9.66 -2.18 -6.29
N CYS A 141 -10.58 -3.06 -6.67
CA CYS A 141 -10.31 -4.48 -6.81
C CYS A 141 -9.30 -4.72 -7.95
N LEU A 142 -8.33 -5.60 -7.72
CA LEU A 142 -7.28 -5.95 -8.67
C LEU A 142 -7.83 -6.40 -10.01
N SER A 143 -8.94 -7.15 -10.01
CA SER A 143 -9.60 -7.59 -11.24
C SER A 143 -10.07 -6.42 -12.12
N VAL A 144 -10.51 -5.31 -11.50
CA VAL A 144 -10.86 -4.09 -12.23
C VAL A 144 -9.59 -3.38 -12.70
N LEU A 145 -8.58 -3.27 -11.83
CA LEU A 145 -7.32 -2.59 -12.11
C LEU A 145 -6.54 -3.21 -13.28
N MET A 146 -6.66 -4.52 -13.48
CA MET A 146 -6.07 -5.23 -14.61
C MET A 146 -6.56 -4.72 -15.97
N HIS A 147 -7.78 -4.19 -16.03
CA HIS A 147 -8.37 -3.69 -17.27
C HIS A 147 -8.14 -2.19 -17.50
N CYS A 148 -7.58 -1.46 -16.53
CA CYS A 148 -7.34 -0.02 -16.61
C CYS A 148 -5.90 0.38 -16.27
N GLU A 149 -4.93 -0.50 -16.53
CA GLU A 149 -3.51 -0.14 -16.45
C GLU A 149 -3.20 1.07 -17.36
N SER A 150 -2.53 2.07 -16.82
CA SER A 150 -2.12 3.26 -17.58
C SER A 150 -0.88 2.96 -18.43
N HIS A 151 0.18 2.48 -17.78
CA HIS A 151 1.45 2.12 -18.41
C HIS A 151 2.30 1.27 -17.46
N ARG A 152 3.38 0.71 -18.01
CA ARG A 152 4.41 -0.02 -17.26
C ARG A 152 5.77 0.62 -17.49
N ALA A 153 6.65 0.53 -16.49
CA ALA A 153 8.04 0.94 -16.59
C ALA A 153 8.96 -0.27 -16.39
N LEU A 154 10.07 -0.27 -17.12
CA LEU A 154 11.13 -1.27 -16.97
C LEU A 154 11.78 -1.17 -15.59
N PRO A 155 12.41 -2.26 -15.10
CA PRO A 155 13.26 -2.22 -13.91
C PRO A 155 14.27 -1.10 -13.98
N LYS A 156 14.59 -0.52 -12.82
CA LYS A 156 15.65 0.48 -12.72
C LYS A 156 16.99 -0.16 -13.05
N ASP A 157 17.61 0.29 -14.13
CA ASP A 157 18.94 -0.14 -14.56
C ASP A 157 19.97 0.93 -14.19
N THR A 158 20.82 0.62 -13.21
CA THR A 158 21.88 1.51 -12.75
C THR A 158 23.13 1.47 -13.63
N GLN A 159 23.25 0.51 -14.53
CA GLN A 159 24.38 0.40 -15.46
C GLN A 159 24.14 1.16 -16.76
N ARG A 160 22.89 1.49 -17.08
CA ARG A 160 22.54 2.34 -18.23
C ARG A 160 22.80 3.82 -17.98
N LEU A 161 23.36 4.49 -18.99
CA LEU A 161 23.53 5.93 -19.00
C LEU A 161 22.18 6.63 -18.77
N GLY A 162 22.08 7.43 -17.72
CA GLY A 162 20.85 8.15 -17.36
C GLY A 162 19.93 7.44 -16.35
N HIS A 163 20.30 6.28 -15.78
CA HIS A 163 19.54 5.56 -14.74
C HIS A 163 18.04 5.41 -15.08
N VAL A 164 17.74 4.75 -16.19
CA VAL A 164 16.37 4.57 -16.67
C VAL A 164 15.63 3.43 -15.95
N GLY A 165 14.32 3.55 -15.81
CA GLY A 165 13.47 2.54 -15.18
C GLY A 165 13.07 2.85 -13.73
N HIS A 166 12.08 2.11 -13.23
CA HIS A 166 11.42 2.35 -11.95
C HIS A 166 11.20 1.01 -11.23
N GLY A 167 11.34 0.98 -9.91
CA GLY A 167 11.17 -0.27 -9.14
C GLY A 167 12.30 -1.28 -9.37
N ALA A 168 12.30 -2.35 -8.58
CA ALA A 168 13.32 -3.40 -8.66
C ALA A 168 13.01 -4.38 -9.81
N SER A 169 11.73 -4.66 -10.05
CA SER A 169 11.27 -5.52 -11.14
C SER A 169 10.57 -4.75 -12.26
N GLY A 170 10.54 -3.42 -12.16
CA GLY A 170 9.66 -2.57 -12.96
C GLY A 170 8.46 -2.13 -12.15
N MET A 171 7.60 -1.31 -12.75
CA MET A 171 6.39 -0.80 -12.09
C MET A 171 5.20 -0.87 -13.04
N VAL A 172 4.02 -1.13 -12.48
CA VAL A 172 2.72 -0.90 -13.14
C VAL A 172 2.07 0.32 -12.50
N TYR A 173 1.44 1.14 -13.34
CA TYR A 173 0.81 2.39 -12.92
C TYR A 173 -0.65 2.45 -13.35
N TRP A 174 -1.45 3.14 -12.55
CA TRP A 174 -2.83 3.53 -12.83
C TRP A 174 -2.94 5.05 -12.84
N ALA A 175 -3.83 5.56 -13.68
CA ALA A 175 -4.16 6.98 -13.68
C ALA A 175 -5.07 7.29 -12.49
N GLU A 176 -5.02 8.51 -11.96
CA GLU A 176 -5.87 8.89 -10.83
C GLU A 176 -7.37 8.68 -11.14
N HIS A 177 -7.82 9.07 -12.34
CA HIS A 177 -9.21 8.90 -12.77
C HIS A 177 -9.63 7.43 -12.99
N SER A 178 -8.69 6.48 -13.05
CA SER A 178 -9.01 5.04 -13.13
C SER A 178 -9.14 4.39 -11.75
N LEU A 179 -8.83 5.12 -10.67
CA LEU A 179 -8.98 4.68 -9.29
C LEU A 179 -10.27 5.25 -8.70
N VAL A 180 -10.88 4.51 -7.77
CA VAL A 180 -12.00 5.04 -6.99
C VAL A 180 -11.43 5.78 -5.79
N LYS A 181 -11.85 7.04 -5.61
CA LYS A 181 -11.61 7.76 -4.36
C LYS A 181 -12.54 7.21 -3.28
N LEU A 182 -11.99 6.48 -2.32
CA LEU A 182 -12.72 5.80 -1.26
C LEU A 182 -12.95 6.69 -0.04
N ALA A 183 -12.02 7.60 0.24
CA ALA A 183 -12.11 8.53 1.37
C ALA A 183 -11.26 9.78 1.14
N THR A 184 -11.63 10.87 1.81
CA THR A 184 -10.77 12.05 1.91
C THR A 184 -9.57 11.78 2.81
N LYS A 185 -8.57 12.66 2.78
CA LYS A 185 -7.42 12.54 3.67
C LYS A 185 -7.86 12.64 5.14
N GLU A 186 -8.73 13.60 5.41
CA GLU A 186 -9.27 13.94 6.71
C GLU A 186 -10.08 12.76 7.28
N ASP A 187 -10.89 12.09 6.45
CA ASP A 187 -11.64 10.90 6.86
C ASP A 187 -10.73 9.75 7.30
N VAL A 188 -9.62 9.53 6.60
CA VAL A 188 -8.67 8.45 6.91
C VAL A 188 -7.91 8.77 8.19
N LEU A 189 -7.42 10.00 8.33
CA LEU A 189 -6.68 10.41 9.52
C LEU A 189 -7.58 10.51 10.76
N GLY A 190 -8.82 10.98 10.62
CA GLY A 190 -9.79 11.03 11.70
C GLY A 190 -10.17 9.64 12.23
N ALA A 191 -10.08 8.59 11.41
CA ALA A 191 -10.29 7.22 11.86
C ALA A 191 -9.22 6.76 12.87
N ILE A 192 -8.02 7.32 12.82
CA ILE A 192 -6.95 7.07 13.79
C ILE A 192 -7.29 7.74 15.13
N ASP A 193 -7.75 8.99 15.08
CA ASP A 193 -8.04 9.81 16.26
C ASP A 193 -9.29 9.35 17.02
N SER A 194 -10.26 8.75 16.33
CA SER A 194 -11.51 8.25 16.90
C SER A 194 -11.38 7.04 17.86
N GLY A 195 -10.15 6.63 18.19
CA GLY A 195 -9.90 5.62 19.21
C GLY A 195 -10.23 4.19 18.77
N CYS A 196 -10.32 3.94 17.46
CA CYS A 196 -10.33 2.57 16.96
C CYS A 196 -9.01 1.92 17.42
N PRO A 197 -9.03 0.90 18.29
CA PRO A 197 -7.82 0.39 18.89
C PRO A 197 -6.94 -0.18 17.78
N LEU A 198 -5.87 0.53 17.46
CA LEU A 198 -4.76 -0.08 16.73
C LEU A 198 -4.31 -1.29 17.59
N PRO A 199 -4.00 -2.43 16.97
CA PRO A 199 -3.52 -3.60 17.70
C PRO A 199 -2.41 -3.20 18.69
N ALA A 200 -2.39 -3.76 19.90
CA ALA A 200 -1.51 -3.29 20.99
C ALA A 200 -0.01 -3.21 20.61
N TYR A 201 0.45 -3.96 19.61
CA TYR A 201 1.81 -3.91 19.05
C TYR A 201 2.09 -2.70 18.14
N MET A 202 1.06 -1.93 17.77
CA MET A 202 1.11 -0.65 17.06
C MET A 202 0.93 0.55 18.01
N SER A 203 0.63 0.32 19.29
CA SER A 203 0.53 1.37 20.31
C SER A 203 1.87 1.52 21.06
N ALA A 204 2.33 2.76 21.25
CA ALA A 204 3.66 3.06 21.80
C ALA A 204 3.80 2.83 23.33
N SER A 205 2.79 2.31 24.02
CA SER A 205 2.68 2.41 25.48
C SER A 205 2.85 1.12 26.28
N CYS A 206 3.27 0.01 25.68
CA CYS A 206 3.51 -1.24 26.42
C CYS A 206 5.01 -1.52 26.61
N LEU A 207 5.67 -0.70 27.43
CA LEU A 207 6.86 -1.16 28.16
C LEU A 207 6.37 -1.74 29.51
N PRO A 208 6.74 -2.97 29.89
CA PRO A 208 6.54 -3.41 31.26
C PRO A 208 7.38 -2.52 32.18
N SER A 209 6.70 -1.74 33.02
CA SER A 209 7.29 -1.11 34.19
C SER A 209 7.53 -2.16 35.27
N GLY A 210 8.80 -2.43 35.60
CA GLY A 210 9.24 -3.20 36.76
C GLY A 210 9.45 -4.70 36.47
N GLY A 211 10.40 -5.39 37.07
CA GLY A 211 10.99 -5.14 38.38
C GLY A 211 12.48 -5.45 38.46
N SER A 212 13.15 -4.60 39.20
CA SER A 212 14.34 -4.93 39.99
C SER A 212 13.93 -5.82 41.15
N GLU A 213 14.45 -7.04 41.18
CA GLU A 213 14.91 -7.74 42.39
C GLU A 213 16.28 -8.36 42.10
#